data_AF-A0A804RN87-F1
#
_entry.id   AF-A0A804RN87-F1
#
_cell.length_a   1.000
_cell.length_b   1.000
_cell.length_c   1.000
_cell.angle_alpha   90.00
_cell.angle_beta   90.00
_cell.angle_gamma   90.00
#
_symmetry.space_group_name_H-M   'P 1'
#
loop_
_entity.id
_entity.type
_entity.pdbx_description
1 polymer ?
#
loop_
_entity_poly.entity_id
_entity_poly.type
_entity_poly.pdbx_seq_one_letter_code
_entity_poly.pdbx_strand_id
1 'polypeptide(L)'
;MVTLENLRRIYGHVVERATLARDLLAPAAGQLSGNLHSRCILAQQLDLSFPEKDDDLRADLEKFGAIEAIALCRHLFMAVIVFRDEASVPVAFRRQEEISSGLYSAVPASPPCALHEFYSSKQYQG
;
A
#
# COMPACT_ATOMS: atom_id res chain seq x y z
N MET A 1 -8.97 18.51 -4.93
CA MET A 1 -8.09 17.31 -4.85
C MET A 1 -7.58 17.18 -3.44
N VAL A 2 -7.60 15.97 -2.88
CA VAL A 2 -7.01 15.69 -1.57
C VAL A 2 -5.54 15.38 -1.82
N THR A 3 -4.63 16.23 -1.34
CA THR A 3 -3.19 16.02 -1.46
C THR A 3 -2.68 15.12 -0.33
N LEU A 4 -1.57 14.42 -0.54
CA LEU A 4 -0.84 13.69 0.51
C LEU A 4 -0.61 14.59 1.73
N GLU A 5 -0.15 15.82 1.51
CA GLU A 5 0.07 16.79 2.58
C GLU A 5 -1.19 17.08 3.40
N ASN A 6 -2.35 17.17 2.74
CA ASN A 6 -3.63 17.35 3.43
C ASN A 6 -4.00 16.12 4.26
N LEU A 7 -3.83 14.90 3.73
CA LEU A 7 -4.09 13.67 4.48
C LEU A 7 -3.15 13.53 5.68
N ARG A 8 -1.86 13.78 5.47
CA ARG A 8 -0.81 13.69 6.49
C ARG A 8 -1.03 14.72 7.61
N ARG A 9 -1.47 15.93 7.26
CA ARG A 9 -1.77 17.00 8.22
C ARG A 9 -3.03 16.72 9.04
N ILE A 10 -4.08 16.19 8.41
CA ILE A 10 -5.38 15.97 9.05
C ILE A 10 -5.36 14.70 9.90
N TYR A 11 -4.80 13.61 9.36
CA TYR A 11 -4.93 12.29 9.96
C TYR A 11 -3.62 11.68 10.46
N GLY A 12 -2.49 12.37 10.24
CA GLY A 12 -1.18 11.82 10.52
C GLY A 12 -0.76 10.75 9.49
N HIS A 13 0.53 10.48 9.49
CA HIS A 13 1.16 9.56 8.55
C HIS A 13 0.60 8.12 8.57
N VAL A 14 0.11 7.67 9.73
CA VAL A 14 -0.43 6.32 9.91
C VAL A 14 -1.73 6.14 9.13
N VAL A 15 -2.67 7.07 9.26
CA VAL A 15 -3.98 6.99 8.62
C VAL A 15 -3.87 7.29 7.13
N GLU A 16 -3.01 8.22 6.73
CA GLU A 16 -2.67 8.47 5.33
C GLU A 16 -2.23 7.16 4.64
N ARG A 17 -1.27 6.44 5.22
CA ARG A 17 -0.77 5.17 4.67
C ARG A 17 -1.85 4.09 4.59
N ALA A 18 -2.68 3.93 5.63
CA ALA A 18 -3.78 2.97 5.61
C ALA A 18 -4.84 3.34 4.54
N THR A 19 -5.14 4.62 4.38
CA THR A 19 -6.11 5.10 3.41
C THR A 19 -5.60 4.90 1.99
N LEU A 20 -4.36 5.30 1.70
CA LEU A 20 -3.71 5.05 0.42
C LEU A 20 -3.65 3.56 0.10
N ALA A 21 -3.30 2.73 1.08
CA ALA A 21 -3.26 1.29 0.88
C ALA A 21 -4.63 0.74 0.49
N ARG A 22 -5.69 1.21 1.13
CA ARG A 22 -7.06 0.84 0.82
C ARG A 22 -7.53 1.36 -0.53
N ASP A 23 -7.26 2.62 -0.86
CA ASP A 23 -7.68 3.23 -2.13
C ASP A 23 -6.99 2.54 -3.31
N LEU A 24 -5.72 2.17 -3.15
CA LEU A 24 -4.98 1.42 -4.16
C LEU A 24 -5.46 -0.03 -4.29
N LEU A 25 -5.83 -0.66 -3.17
CA LEU A 25 -6.39 -2.01 -3.19
C LEU A 25 -7.88 -2.04 -3.50
N ALA A 26 -8.61 -0.91 -3.50
CA ALA A 26 -10.05 -0.87 -3.70
C ALA A 26 -10.52 -1.62 -4.97
N PRO A 27 -9.82 -1.54 -6.12
CA PRO A 27 -10.16 -2.33 -7.31
C PRO A 27 -9.94 -3.84 -7.12
N ALA A 28 -8.94 -4.22 -6.32
CA ALA A 28 -8.59 -5.61 -6.03
C ALA A 28 -9.31 -6.18 -4.79
N ALA A 29 -9.94 -5.33 -3.96
CA ALA A 29 -10.50 -5.71 -2.66
C ALA A 29 -11.58 -6.80 -2.77
N GLY A 30 -12.29 -6.86 -3.90
CA GLY A 30 -13.27 -7.92 -4.18
C GLY A 30 -12.65 -9.30 -4.46
N GLN A 31 -11.35 -9.36 -4.76
CA GLN A 31 -10.62 -10.61 -5.02
C GLN A 31 -9.74 -11.04 -3.85
N LEU A 32 -9.49 -10.14 -2.89
CA LEU A 32 -8.63 -10.42 -1.76
C LEU A 32 -9.40 -11.03 -0.60
N SER A 33 -8.84 -12.07 0.00
CA SER A 33 -9.48 -12.78 1.10
C SER A 33 -8.85 -12.44 2.46
N GLY A 34 -9.67 -12.23 3.49
CA GLY A 34 -9.20 -12.16 4.88
C GLY A 34 -8.60 -10.82 5.33
N ASN A 35 -7.81 -10.87 6.41
CA ASN A 35 -7.20 -9.69 7.01
C ASN A 35 -5.99 -9.24 6.18
N LEU A 36 -6.16 -8.17 5.42
CA LEU A 36 -5.11 -7.59 4.59
C LEU A 36 -3.94 -7.04 5.41
N HIS A 37 -4.19 -6.54 6.61
CA HIS A 37 -3.19 -5.78 7.35
C HIS A 37 -1.96 -6.61 7.78
N SER A 38 -2.11 -7.90 8.08
CA SER A 38 -0.98 -8.77 8.44
C SER A 38 -0.20 -9.27 7.23
N ARG A 39 -0.74 -9.10 6.02
CA ARG A 39 -0.16 -9.59 4.75
C ARG A 39 0.23 -8.47 3.79
N CYS A 40 -0.04 -7.21 4.13
CA CYS A 40 0.20 -6.05 3.28
C CYS A 40 1.39 -5.23 3.74
N ILE A 41 2.22 -4.85 2.76
CA ILE A 41 3.25 -3.83 2.93
C ILE A 41 2.97 -2.66 2.00
N LEU A 42 3.31 -1.46 2.48
CA LEU A 42 3.36 -0.24 1.69
C LEU A 42 4.81 0.05 1.36
N ALA A 43 5.16 -0.05 0.10
CA ALA A 43 6.41 0.45 -0.44
C ALA A 43 6.26 1.92 -0.84
N GLN A 44 7.16 2.76 -0.39
CA GLN A 44 7.27 4.18 -0.74
C GLN A 44 8.62 4.43 -1.40
N GLN A 45 8.76 5.50 -2.17
CA GLN A 45 10.02 5.87 -2.82
C GLN A 45 10.55 4.79 -3.77
N LEU A 46 9.62 4.09 -4.45
CA LEU A 46 9.97 3.16 -5.51
C LEU A 46 10.33 3.94 -6.78
N ASP A 47 11.38 3.52 -7.48
CA ASP A 47 11.69 4.07 -8.79
C ASP A 47 10.77 3.47 -9.86
N LEU A 48 9.53 3.98 -9.91
CA LEU A 48 8.51 3.60 -10.90
C LEU A 48 8.58 4.44 -12.18
N SER A 49 9.73 5.05 -12.47
CA SER A 49 9.92 5.96 -13.61
C SER A 49 9.66 5.26 -14.96
N PHE A 50 9.82 3.94 -15.02
CA PHE A 50 9.64 3.15 -16.24
C PHE A 50 8.65 2.00 -16.01
N PRO A 51 7.67 1.79 -16.93
CA PRO A 51 6.70 0.70 -16.81
C PRO A 51 7.30 -0.70 -16.88
N GLU A 52 8.44 -0.86 -17.53
CA GLU A 52 9.16 -2.14 -17.60
C GLU A 52 9.60 -2.63 -16.21
N LYS A 53 9.72 -1.70 -15.23
CA LYS A 53 10.07 -2.04 -13.85
C LYS A 53 8.93 -2.67 -13.06
N ASP A 54 7.70 -2.68 -13.58
CA ASP A 54 6.57 -3.30 -12.85
C ASP A 54 6.75 -4.82 -12.76
N ASP A 55 7.18 -5.46 -13.87
CA ASP A 55 7.47 -6.89 -13.90
C ASP A 55 8.74 -7.24 -13.12
N ASP A 56 9.79 -6.41 -13.23
CA ASP A 56 11.01 -6.57 -12.44
C ASP A 56 10.74 -6.45 -10.93
N LEU A 57 9.95 -5.43 -10.53
CA LEU A 57 9.54 -5.24 -9.14
C LEU A 57 8.73 -6.44 -8.64
N ARG A 58 7.80 -6.95 -9.44
CA ARG A 58 7.04 -8.15 -9.11
C ARG A 58 7.97 -9.36 -8.93
N ALA A 59 8.87 -9.60 -9.88
CA ALA A 59 9.80 -10.72 -9.82
C ALA A 59 10.76 -10.63 -8.62
N ASP A 60 11.22 -9.43 -8.27
CA ASP A 60 12.03 -9.20 -7.08
C ASP A 60 11.25 -9.43 -5.79
N LEU A 61 10.00 -8.96 -5.72
CA LEU A 61 9.14 -9.16 -4.57
C LEU A 61 8.67 -10.61 -4.40
N GLU A 62 8.49 -11.35 -5.51
CA GLU A 62 8.13 -12.77 -5.47
C GLU A 62 9.24 -13.63 -4.83
N LYS A 63 10.50 -13.14 -4.79
CA LYS A 63 11.60 -13.77 -4.03
C LYS A 63 11.39 -13.69 -2.51
N PHE A 64 10.53 -12.78 -2.04
CA PHE A 64 10.20 -12.62 -0.62
C PHE A 64 8.99 -13.45 -0.20
N GLY A 65 8.11 -13.75 -1.15
CA GLY A 65 6.92 -14.56 -0.92
C GLY A 65 5.95 -14.53 -2.09
N ALA A 66 5.00 -15.47 -2.08
CA ALA A 66 3.96 -15.50 -3.09
C ALA A 66 3.07 -14.26 -2.98
N ILE A 67 2.99 -13.49 -4.06
CA ILE A 67 2.20 -12.26 -4.11
C ILE A 67 0.77 -12.58 -4.55
N GLU A 68 -0.20 -12.08 -3.80
CA GLU A 68 -1.63 -12.14 -4.13
C GLU A 68 -2.01 -10.99 -5.07
N ALA A 69 -1.59 -9.77 -4.75
CA ALA A 69 -1.82 -8.59 -5.57
C ALA A 69 -0.74 -7.52 -5.38
N ILE A 70 -0.52 -6.72 -6.41
CA ILE A 70 0.29 -5.50 -6.35
C ILE A 70 -0.57 -4.35 -6.89
N ALA A 71 -0.71 -3.29 -6.11
CA ALA A 71 -1.33 -2.06 -6.57
C ALA A 71 -0.28 -0.95 -6.59
N LEU A 72 -0.01 -0.41 -7.77
CA LEU A 72 1.01 0.61 -8.00
C LEU A 72 0.39 2.00 -8.06
N CYS A 73 1.06 2.98 -7.45
CA CYS A 73 0.74 4.39 -7.55
C CYS A 73 1.95 5.15 -8.09
N ARG A 74 2.06 5.22 -9.42
CA ARG A 74 3.16 5.91 -10.11
C ARG A 74 3.24 7.39 -9.75
N HIS A 75 2.08 8.04 -9.59
CA HIS A 75 2.01 9.46 -9.20
C HIS A 75 2.65 9.75 -7.85
N LEU A 76 2.64 8.78 -6.93
CA LEU A 76 3.17 8.93 -5.58
C LEU A 76 4.48 8.16 -5.36
N PHE A 77 4.97 7.45 -6.38
CA PHE A 77 6.10 6.52 -6.25
C PHE A 77 5.89 5.49 -5.13
N MET A 78 4.65 4.99 -5.01
CA MET A 78 4.25 4.02 -3.98
C MET A 78 3.71 2.74 -4.60
N ALA A 79 3.79 1.65 -3.85
CA ALA A 79 3.12 0.39 -4.17
C ALA A 79 2.57 -0.25 -2.90
N VAL A 80 1.45 -0.94 -3.05
CA VAL A 80 0.90 -1.80 -2.01
C VAL A 80 1.06 -3.22 -2.48
N ILE A 81 1.73 -4.03 -1.68
CA ILE A 81 2.01 -5.42 -1.99
C ILE A 81 1.25 -6.26 -0.98
N VAL A 82 0.38 -7.13 -1.50
CA VAL A 82 -0.37 -8.10 -0.72
C VAL A 82 0.28 -9.45 -0.91
N PHE A 83 0.88 -9.99 0.13
CA PHE A 83 1.37 -11.36 0.12
C PHE A 83 0.24 -12.35 0.39
N ARG A 84 0.38 -13.57 -0.11
CA ARG A 84 -0.52 -14.67 0.26
C ARG A 84 -0.32 -15.09 1.71
N ASP A 85 0.91 -15.01 2.20
CA ASP A 85 1.30 -15.43 3.55
C ASP A 85 1.76 -14.21 4.38
N GLU A 86 1.32 -14.14 5.64
CA GLU A 86 1.78 -13.12 6.58
C GLU A 86 3.27 -13.27 6.92
N ALA A 87 3.83 -14.48 6.83
CA ALA A 87 5.25 -14.74 7.07
C ALA A 87 6.16 -14.04 6.04
N SER A 88 5.64 -13.65 4.87
CA SER A 88 6.39 -12.92 3.85
C SER A 88 6.63 -11.45 4.23
N VAL A 89 5.78 -10.85 5.07
CA VAL A 89 5.92 -9.46 5.52
C VAL A 89 7.22 -9.21 6.29
N PRO A 90 7.57 -9.96 7.35
CA PRO A 90 8.85 -9.79 8.03
C PRO A 90 10.06 -10.14 7.15
N VAL A 91 9.90 -11.03 6.16
CA VAL A 91 10.95 -11.32 5.17
C VAL A 91 11.20 -10.12 4.28
N ALA A 92 10.14 -9.48 3.78
CA ALA A 92 10.25 -8.27 2.97
C ALA A 92 10.91 -7.13 3.75
N PHE A 93 10.59 -6.94 5.04
CA PHE A 93 11.29 -5.96 5.88
C PHE A 93 12.77 -6.27 6.07
N ARG A 94 13.12 -7.53 6.29
CA ARG A 94 14.53 -7.92 6.46
C ARG A 94 15.33 -7.68 5.18
N ARG A 95 14.71 -7.97 4.03
CA ARG A 95 15.35 -7.84 2.71
C ARG A 95 15.21 -6.48 2.07
N GLN A 96 14.52 -5.52 2.70
CA GLN A 96 14.44 -4.16 2.17
C GLN A 96 15.84 -3.53 1.98
N GLU A 97 16.81 -3.95 2.78
CA GLU A 97 18.21 -3.52 2.70
C GLU A 97 18.93 -4.04 1.44
N GLU A 98 18.42 -5.11 0.84
CA GLU A 98 18.95 -5.69 -0.41
C GLU A 98 18.47 -4.93 -1.66
N ILE A 99 17.47 -4.06 -1.51
CA ILE A 99 16.78 -3.41 -2.63
C ILE A 99 17.32 -2.00 -2.77
N SER A 100 17.71 -1.64 -3.99
CA SER A 100 18.38 -0.35 -4.27
C SER A 100 17.45 0.87 -4.12
N SER A 101 16.13 0.65 -4.07
CA SER A 101 15.14 1.71 -3.93
C SER A 101 13.88 1.19 -3.27
N GLY A 102 13.24 2.05 -2.47
CA GLY A 102 11.99 1.72 -1.80
C GLY A 102 12.14 1.56 -0.30
N LEU A 103 11.28 2.24 0.45
CA LEU A 103 11.13 2.05 1.88
C LEU A 103 9.87 1.25 2.14
N TYR A 104 10.00 0.11 2.80
CA TYR A 104 8.86 -0.73 3.14
C TYR A 104 8.30 -0.32 4.51
N SER A 105 6.99 -0.30 4.63
CA SER A 105 6.28 0.01 5.87
C SER A 105 5.07 -0.91 6.00
N ALA A 106 4.75 -1.31 7.22
CA ALA A 106 3.57 -2.13 7.45
C ALA A 106 2.34 -1.25 7.22
N VAL A 107 1.29 -1.81 6.61
CA VAL A 107 0.02 -1.10 6.50
C VAL A 107 -0.65 -1.14 7.87
N PRO A 108 -0.78 -0.01 8.59
CA PRO A 108 -1.37 -0.04 9.91
C PRO A 108 -2.82 -0.51 9.82
N ALA A 109 -3.25 -1.35 10.76
CA ALA A 109 -4.66 -1.67 10.94
C ALA A 109 -5.42 -0.34 11.07
N SER A 110 -6.33 -0.07 10.14
CA SER A 110 -7.05 1.21 10.20
C SER A 110 -7.72 1.33 11.57
N PRO A 111 -7.67 2.47 12.25
CA PRO A 111 -8.55 2.69 13.38
C PRO A 111 -10.00 2.57 12.89
N PRO A 112 -10.89 1.84 13.59
CA PRO A 112 -12.27 1.57 13.15
C PRO A 112 -13.19 2.81 13.04
N CYS A 113 -12.69 4.04 13.16
CA CYS A 113 -13.54 5.24 13.23
C CYS A 113 -13.32 6.32 12.15
N ALA A 114 -12.24 6.31 11.35
CA ALA A 114 -11.93 7.49 10.52
C ALA A 114 -12.58 7.52 9.12
N LEU A 115 -13.04 6.39 8.58
CA LEU A 115 -13.48 6.31 7.17
C LEU A 115 -14.98 6.51 6.96
N HIS A 116 -15.81 6.27 7.98
CA HIS A 116 -17.26 6.45 7.87
C HIS A 116 -17.64 7.93 7.68
N GLU A 117 -16.88 8.85 8.27
CA GLU A 117 -17.07 10.29 8.05
C GLU A 117 -16.60 10.76 6.66
N PHE A 118 -15.58 10.11 6.08
CA PHE A 118 -15.02 10.56 4.79
C PHE A 118 -15.89 10.15 3.59
N TYR A 119 -16.46 8.94 3.60
CA TYR A 119 -17.43 8.53 2.57
C TYR A 119 -18.74 9.31 2.68
N SER A 120 -19.17 9.68 3.90
CA SER A 120 -20.34 10.53 4.12
C SER A 120 -20.11 11.98 3.69
N SER A 121 -18.90 12.53 3.93
CA SER A 121 -18.56 13.92 3.58
C SER A 121 -18.26 14.15 2.09
N LYS A 122 -17.79 13.12 1.37
CA LYS A 122 -17.53 13.19 -0.09
C LYS A 122 -18.78 12.99 -0.95
N GLN A 123 -19.83 12.36 -0.41
CA GLN A 123 -21.14 12.23 -1.09
C GLN A 123 -21.99 13.52 -0.97
N TYR A 124 -21.57 14.50 -0.15
CA TYR A 124 -22.29 15.76 0.10
C TYR A 124 -21.63 17.01 -0.52
N GLN A 125 -20.87 16.86 -1.61
CA GLN A 125 -20.38 17.99 -2.42
C GLN A 125 -20.60 17.76 -3.93
N GLY A 126 -21.79 17.31 -4.29
CA GLY A 126 -22.37 17.52 -5.62
C GLY A 126 -22.91 18.94 -5.77
#